data_AF-A0A258IKK3-F1
#
_entry.id   AF-A0A258IKK3-F1
#
_cell.length_a   1.000
_cell.length_b   1.000
_cell.length_c   1.000
_cell.angle_alpha   90.00
_cell.angle_beta   90.00
_cell.angle_gamma   90.00
#
_symmetry.space_group_name_H-M   'P 1'
#
loop_
_entity.id
_entity.type
_entity.pdbx_description
1 polymer ?
#
loop_
_entity_poly.entity_id
_entity_poly.type
_entity_poly.pdbx_seq_one_letter_code
_entity_poly.pdbx_strand_id
1 'polypeptide(L)'
;GVPVEANYDTTDSPLDASRGIRASATVEPFAMFGQSGAGPVLMKGSIAAYHALDEDKRYILAGRVQAGSIVGADFYDAPPQRLFYVGGGGTLRGYDYQSASPRDAFGDIIGGLSFFAASVEARIRVTDTIGIVPFLDMGSAFASQTPDLAELQYGYGIGLRYYTAIGPIRLDLAFPVNPQVAGTHYGLYVSLGQSF
;
A
#
# COMPACT_ATOMS: atom_id res chain seq x y z
N GLY A 1 -2.98 1.70 21.94
CA GLY A 1 -4.40 2.03 22.09
C GLY A 1 -5.18 0.75 22.17
N VAL A 2 -6.50 0.84 22.04
CA VAL A 2 -7.36 -0.33 21.91
C VAL A 2 -7.93 -0.33 20.49
N PRO A 3 -7.43 -1.17 19.58
CA PRO A 3 -7.89 -1.16 18.19
C PRO A 3 -9.25 -1.86 18.06
N VAL A 4 -10.10 -1.30 17.21
CA VAL A 4 -11.31 -1.95 16.69
C VAL A 4 -11.10 -2.17 15.20
N GLU A 5 -11.31 -3.40 14.75
CA GLU A 5 -11.09 -3.81 13.35
C GLU A 5 -12.37 -4.43 12.78
N ALA A 6 -12.69 -4.06 11.54
CA ALA A 6 -13.75 -4.67 10.75
C ALA A 6 -13.15 -5.20 9.45
N ASN A 7 -13.43 -6.46 9.14
CA ASN A 7 -12.94 -7.16 7.95
C ASN A 7 -14.11 -7.72 7.15
N TYR A 8 -14.02 -7.62 5.82
CA TYR A 8 -14.98 -8.16 4.88
C TYR A 8 -14.23 -8.83 3.72
N ASP A 9 -14.51 -10.10 3.46
CA ASP A 9 -13.84 -10.85 2.39
C ASP A 9 -14.87 -11.72 1.65
N THR A 10 -14.91 -11.55 0.32
CA THR A 10 -15.72 -12.32 -0.62
C THR A 10 -14.89 -12.98 -1.71
N THR A 11 -13.56 -12.97 -1.55
CA THR A 11 -12.63 -13.49 -2.54
C THR A 11 -12.74 -15.00 -2.69
N ASP A 12 -12.53 -15.48 -3.90
CA ASP A 12 -12.61 -16.91 -4.22
C ASP A 12 -11.37 -17.71 -3.80
N SER A 13 -10.27 -17.01 -3.46
CA SER A 13 -9.02 -17.63 -3.01
C SER A 13 -8.25 -16.68 -2.09
N PRO A 14 -7.73 -17.16 -0.94
CA PRO A 14 -7.00 -16.31 -0.01
C PRO A 14 -5.61 -15.88 -0.53
N LEU A 15 -4.97 -16.69 -1.38
CA LEU A 15 -3.60 -16.49 -1.85
C LEU A 15 -3.52 -16.03 -3.31
N ASP A 16 -4.58 -16.25 -4.08
CA ASP A 16 -4.63 -15.93 -5.52
C ASP A 16 -6.06 -15.57 -5.95
N ALA A 17 -6.61 -14.52 -5.35
CA ALA A 17 -7.95 -14.03 -5.65
C ALA A 17 -8.08 -13.64 -7.13
N SER A 18 -9.13 -14.17 -7.77
CA SER A 18 -9.50 -13.86 -9.15
C SER A 18 -10.82 -13.10 -9.24
N ARG A 19 -11.68 -13.23 -8.23
CA ARG A 19 -12.98 -12.56 -8.13
C ARG A 19 -13.22 -12.11 -6.70
N GLY A 20 -14.07 -11.09 -6.53
CA GLY A 20 -14.56 -10.64 -5.23
C GLY A 20 -13.80 -9.42 -4.69
N ILE A 21 -14.08 -9.10 -3.43
CA ILE A 21 -13.58 -7.92 -2.73
C ILE A 21 -13.05 -8.33 -1.36
N ARG A 22 -11.92 -7.74 -0.96
CA ARG A 22 -11.40 -7.74 0.40
C ARG A 22 -11.35 -6.31 0.92
N ALA A 23 -11.94 -6.05 2.08
CA ALA A 23 -11.93 -4.75 2.71
C ALA A 23 -11.59 -4.88 4.21
N SER A 24 -10.84 -3.90 4.72
CA SER A 24 -10.56 -3.77 6.14
C SER A 24 -10.65 -2.31 6.59
N ALA A 25 -11.08 -2.12 7.83
CA ALA A 25 -11.10 -0.82 8.48
C ALA A 25 -10.62 -0.98 9.92
N THR A 26 -9.74 -0.09 10.36
CA THR A 26 -9.19 -0.04 11.71
C THR A 26 -9.43 1.34 12.31
N VAL A 27 -9.92 1.36 13.54
CA VAL A 27 -10.02 2.57 14.37
C VAL A 27 -9.34 2.29 15.70
N GLU A 28 -8.31 3.06 16.05
CA GLU A 28 -7.56 2.88 17.28
C GLU A 28 -7.37 4.22 18.01
N PRO A 29 -8.13 4.50 19.08
CA PRO A 29 -7.76 5.53 20.03
C PRO A 29 -6.49 5.14 20.78
N PHE A 30 -5.56 6.08 20.96
CA PHE A 30 -4.34 5.87 21.74
C PHE A 30 -4.03 7.05 22.66
N ALA A 31 -3.17 6.82 23.65
CA ALA A 31 -2.70 7.86 24.57
C ALA A 31 -1.27 8.27 24.22
N MET A 32 -0.96 9.55 24.43
CA MET A 32 0.39 10.11 24.28
C MET A 32 0.85 10.70 25.62
N PHE A 33 2.16 10.70 25.86
CA PHE A 33 2.72 11.30 27.06
C PHE A 33 2.50 12.82 27.05
N GLY A 34 2.10 13.40 28.20
CA GLY A 34 1.90 14.84 28.33
C GLY A 34 0.55 15.38 27.81
N GLN A 35 -0.35 14.55 27.29
CA GLN A 35 -1.66 15.00 26.85
C GLN A 35 -2.68 15.19 27.98
N SER A 36 -3.54 16.20 27.83
CA SER A 36 -4.76 16.41 28.62
C SER A 36 -5.99 16.26 27.72
N GLY A 37 -6.96 15.41 28.09
CA GLY A 37 -8.22 15.22 27.34
C GLY A 37 -8.33 13.88 26.62
N ALA A 38 -9.18 13.82 25.59
CA ALA A 38 -9.31 12.64 24.74
C ALA A 38 -8.06 12.51 23.85
N GLY A 39 -7.43 11.33 23.84
CA GLY A 39 -6.24 11.07 23.04
C GLY A 39 -6.52 10.97 21.53
N PRO A 40 -5.48 10.89 20.68
CA PRO A 40 -5.67 10.86 19.24
C PRO A 40 -6.31 9.55 18.79
N VAL A 41 -6.87 9.57 17.59
CA VAL A 41 -7.49 8.41 16.96
C VAL A 41 -6.79 8.13 15.64
N LEU A 42 -6.25 6.92 15.50
CA LEU A 42 -5.77 6.41 14.22
C LEU A 42 -6.93 5.75 13.49
N MET A 43 -7.12 6.11 12.23
CA MET A 43 -8.07 5.51 11.31
C MET A 43 -7.33 5.01 10.08
N LYS A 44 -7.59 3.78 9.64
CA LYS A 44 -7.01 3.20 8.42
C LYS A 44 -8.05 2.35 7.71
N GLY A 45 -8.08 2.43 6.39
CA GLY A 45 -8.92 1.60 5.54
C GLY A 45 -8.15 1.02 4.37
N SER A 46 -8.57 -0.16 3.91
CA SER A 46 -8.06 -0.82 2.72
C SER A 46 -9.20 -1.50 1.99
N ILE A 47 -9.27 -1.36 0.67
CA ILE A 47 -10.21 -2.09 -0.20
C ILE A 47 -9.41 -2.62 -1.39
N ALA A 48 -9.55 -3.91 -1.66
CA ALA A 48 -9.02 -4.58 -2.84
C ALA A 48 -10.15 -5.29 -3.58
N ALA A 49 -10.14 -5.22 -4.91
CA ALA A 49 -11.13 -5.85 -5.77
C ALA A 49 -10.43 -6.62 -6.89
N TYR A 50 -11.03 -7.76 -7.27
CA TYR A 50 -10.51 -8.66 -8.28
C TYR A 50 -11.60 -9.03 -9.26
N HIS A 51 -11.27 -9.02 -10.55
CA HIS A 51 -12.19 -9.32 -11.61
C HIS A 51 -11.51 -10.10 -12.73
N ALA A 52 -11.79 -11.40 -12.81
CA ALA A 52 -11.44 -12.25 -13.93
C ALA A 52 -12.33 -11.93 -15.15
N LEU A 53 -11.68 -11.58 -16.26
CA LEU A 53 -12.28 -11.21 -17.55
C LEU A 53 -12.68 -12.44 -18.38
N ASP A 54 -12.17 -13.60 -18.02
CA ASP A 54 -12.41 -14.89 -18.67
C ASP A 54 -12.85 -15.96 -17.66
N GLU A 55 -13.42 -17.05 -18.16
CA GLU A 55 -13.85 -18.18 -17.33
C GLU A 55 -12.65 -18.96 -16.75
N ASP A 56 -11.57 -19.06 -17.53
CA ASP A 56 -10.34 -19.76 -17.16
C ASP A 56 -9.45 -18.96 -16.18
N LYS A 57 -9.87 -17.74 -15.80
CA LYS A 57 -9.16 -16.86 -14.86
C LYS A 57 -7.71 -16.58 -15.29
N ARG A 58 -7.47 -16.49 -16.59
CA ARG A 58 -6.16 -16.17 -17.18
C ARG A 58 -5.92 -14.67 -17.25
N TYR A 59 -6.96 -13.85 -17.27
CA TYR A 59 -6.88 -12.40 -17.35
C TYR A 59 -7.64 -11.79 -16.18
N ILE A 60 -6.93 -11.28 -15.18
CA ILE A 60 -7.53 -10.71 -13.96
C ILE A 60 -7.12 -9.25 -13.85
N LEU A 61 -8.10 -8.37 -13.70
CA LEU A 61 -7.87 -7.00 -13.23
C LEU A 61 -7.97 -6.98 -11.71
N ALA A 62 -6.94 -6.46 -11.06
CA ALA A 62 -6.89 -6.30 -9.62
C ALA A 62 -6.62 -4.83 -9.29
N GLY A 63 -7.32 -4.29 -8.30
CA GLY A 63 -7.12 -2.94 -7.81
C GLY A 63 -7.13 -2.92 -6.30
N ARG A 64 -6.32 -2.05 -5.69
CA ARG A 64 -6.33 -1.79 -4.26
C ARG A 64 -6.23 -0.31 -3.98
N VAL A 65 -6.97 0.15 -2.98
CA VAL A 65 -6.88 1.51 -2.42
C VAL A 65 -6.72 1.39 -0.91
N GLN A 66 -5.82 2.18 -0.34
CA GLN A 66 -5.55 2.29 1.08
C GLN A 66 -5.47 3.76 1.46
N ALA A 67 -6.00 4.10 2.62
CA ALA A 67 -5.85 5.44 3.18
C ALA A 67 -5.87 5.36 4.70
N GLY A 68 -5.30 6.37 5.34
CA GLY A 68 -5.37 6.51 6.79
C GLY A 68 -5.10 7.92 7.25
N SER A 69 -5.51 8.19 8.49
CA SER A 69 -5.42 9.48 9.15
C SER A 69 -5.28 9.30 10.65
N ILE A 70 -4.45 10.12 11.28
CA ILE A 70 -4.35 10.28 12.72
C ILE A 70 -4.96 11.64 13.06
N VAL A 71 -6.09 11.64 13.74
CA VAL A 71 -6.81 12.86 14.13
C VAL A 71 -6.58 13.16 15.61
N GLY A 72 -6.53 14.45 15.96
CA GLY A 72 -6.33 14.88 17.35
C GLY A 72 -4.88 14.77 17.86
N ALA A 73 -3.92 14.65 16.95
CA ALA A 73 -2.49 14.80 17.23
C ALA A 73 -1.89 15.91 16.37
N ASP A 74 -1.01 16.71 16.96
CA ASP A 74 -0.10 17.56 16.21
C ASP A 74 1.04 16.73 15.64
N PHE A 75 1.53 17.09 14.45
CA PHE A 75 2.48 16.28 13.69
C PHE A 75 3.77 15.99 14.46
N TYR A 76 4.30 17.01 15.16
CA TYR A 76 5.53 16.89 15.94
C TYR A 76 5.36 16.17 17.28
N ASP A 77 4.12 16.01 17.75
CA ASP A 77 3.82 15.34 19.02
C ASP A 77 3.43 13.86 18.82
N ALA A 78 3.04 13.48 17.61
CA ALA A 78 2.72 12.11 17.26
C ALA A 78 3.99 11.23 17.35
N PRO A 79 3.97 10.12 18.13
CA PRO A 79 5.10 9.21 18.20
C PRO A 79 5.45 8.68 16.80
N PRO A 80 6.73 8.68 16.38
CA PRO A 80 7.12 8.21 15.05
C PRO A 80 6.63 6.79 14.72
N GLN A 81 6.51 5.92 15.73
CA GLN A 81 6.01 4.55 15.54
C GLN A 81 4.51 4.48 15.20
N ARG A 82 3.78 5.59 15.38
CA ARG A 82 2.35 5.73 15.04
C ARG A 82 2.15 6.30 13.65
N LEU A 83 3.14 7.02 13.10
CA LEU A 83 3.03 7.70 11.82
C LEU A 83 2.95 6.71 10.66
N PHE A 84 2.36 7.18 9.57
CA PHE A 84 2.27 6.43 8.34
C PHE A 84 3.48 6.67 7.44
N TYR A 85 3.84 5.63 6.69
CA TYR A 85 4.95 5.65 5.76
C TYR A 85 4.53 5.00 4.44
N VAL A 86 4.97 5.58 3.33
CA VAL A 86 4.71 5.08 1.96
C VAL A 86 6.04 4.91 1.22
N GLY A 87 6.11 3.90 0.36
CA GLY A 87 7.34 3.54 -0.37
C GLY A 87 7.75 2.09 -0.11
N GLY A 88 8.12 1.38 -1.18
CA GLY A 88 8.49 -0.03 -1.15
C GLY A 88 7.36 -0.97 -1.58
N GLY A 89 7.63 -2.28 -1.52
CA GLY A 89 6.81 -3.32 -2.16
C GLY A 89 5.35 -3.46 -1.69
N GLY A 90 5.02 -2.86 -0.55
CA GLY A 90 3.68 -2.95 0.06
C GLY A 90 2.73 -1.81 -0.30
N THR A 91 3.23 -0.67 -0.77
CA THR A 91 2.43 0.55 -1.01
C THR A 91 2.73 1.19 -2.35
N LEU A 92 4.00 1.55 -2.60
CA LEU A 92 4.46 2.22 -3.81
C LEU A 92 5.77 1.58 -4.29
N ARG A 93 5.67 0.64 -5.24
CA ARG A 93 6.85 -0.04 -5.81
C ARG A 93 7.67 0.91 -6.67
N GLY A 94 8.98 0.68 -6.70
CA GLY A 94 9.96 1.49 -7.43
C GLY A 94 10.56 2.62 -6.59
N TYR A 95 10.04 2.80 -5.37
CA TYR A 95 10.52 3.74 -4.38
C TYR A 95 11.24 3.00 -3.26
N ASP A 96 12.24 3.64 -2.67
CA ASP A 96 12.91 3.13 -1.48
C ASP A 96 11.90 3.03 -0.33
N TYR A 97 12.16 2.09 0.59
CA TYR A 97 11.28 1.85 1.72
C TYR A 97 11.02 3.16 2.49
N GLN A 98 9.74 3.50 2.68
CA GLN A 98 9.27 4.71 3.38
C GLN A 98 9.62 6.07 2.71
N SER A 99 10.31 6.08 1.57
CA SER A 99 10.84 7.30 0.95
C SER A 99 9.80 8.30 0.43
N ALA A 100 8.55 7.87 0.22
CA ALA A 100 7.43 8.68 -0.22
C ALA A 100 6.65 9.26 0.96
N SER A 101 7.37 9.87 1.90
CA SER A 101 6.84 10.39 3.16
C SER A 101 7.49 11.74 3.50
N PRO A 102 6.88 12.55 4.39
CA PRO A 102 7.43 13.82 4.83
C PRO A 102 8.84 13.69 5.39
N ARG A 103 9.61 14.77 5.24
CA ARG A 103 11.00 14.88 5.69
C ARG A 103 11.19 16.08 6.59
N ASP A 104 12.18 16.01 7.46
CA ASP A 104 12.61 17.15 8.26
C ASP A 104 13.56 18.08 7.50
N ALA A 105 14.08 19.11 8.18
CA ALA A 105 15.01 20.07 7.61
C ALA A 105 16.39 19.47 7.24
N PHE A 106 16.74 18.30 7.78
CA PHE A 106 17.98 17.58 7.48
C PHE A 106 17.79 16.57 6.33
N GLY A 107 16.55 16.37 5.86
CA GLY A 107 16.20 15.45 4.79
C GLY A 107 15.84 14.05 5.28
N ASP A 108 15.78 13.83 6.60
CA ASP A 108 15.45 12.55 7.20
C ASP A 108 13.95 12.27 7.10
N ILE A 109 13.59 11.02 6.84
CA ILE A 109 12.19 10.59 6.72
C ILE A 109 11.56 10.56 8.11
N ILE A 110 10.49 11.33 8.30
CA ILE A 110 9.79 11.45 9.59
C ILE A 110 8.41 10.80 9.60
N GLY A 111 7.84 10.46 8.44
CA GLY A 111 6.50 9.87 8.33
C GLY A 111 5.39 10.92 8.31
N GLY A 112 4.13 10.50 8.18
CA GLY A 112 2.98 11.39 8.02
C GLY A 112 1.79 11.08 8.95
N LEU A 113 0.98 12.10 9.26
CA LEU A 113 -0.30 11.92 9.98
C LEU A 113 -1.37 11.28 9.11
N SER A 114 -1.25 11.39 7.79
CA SER A 114 -2.13 10.69 6.86
C SER A 114 -1.34 10.05 5.74
N PHE A 115 -1.98 9.12 5.04
CA PHE A 115 -1.43 8.54 3.83
C PHE A 115 -2.54 8.15 2.86
N PHE A 116 -2.15 8.05 1.60
CA PHE A 116 -2.95 7.46 0.54
C PHE A 116 -2.05 6.55 -0.29
N ALA A 117 -2.55 5.39 -0.68
CA ALA A 117 -1.89 4.51 -1.62
C ALA A 117 -2.93 3.78 -2.48
N ALA A 118 -2.71 3.69 -3.78
CA ALA A 118 -3.51 2.90 -4.70
C ALA A 118 -2.62 2.10 -5.65
N SER A 119 -3.12 0.96 -6.11
CA SER A 119 -2.42 0.09 -7.05
C SER A 119 -3.42 -0.56 -7.99
N VAL A 120 -3.06 -0.67 -9.26
CA VAL A 120 -3.81 -1.40 -10.27
C VAL A 120 -2.86 -2.37 -10.97
N GLU A 121 -3.30 -3.61 -11.12
CA GLU A 121 -2.56 -4.70 -11.75
C GLU A 121 -3.42 -5.37 -12.82
N ALA A 122 -2.80 -5.70 -13.96
CA ALA A 122 -3.39 -6.64 -14.92
C ALA A 122 -2.59 -7.95 -14.83
N ARG A 123 -3.19 -8.98 -14.21
CA ARG A 123 -2.55 -10.28 -14.00
C ARG A 123 -2.89 -11.20 -15.17
N ILE A 124 -1.87 -11.60 -15.93
CA ILE A 124 -2.02 -12.35 -17.17
C ILE A 124 -1.28 -13.69 -17.04
N ARG A 125 -2.00 -14.81 -17.08
CA ARG A 125 -1.42 -16.16 -17.13
C ARG A 125 -1.02 -16.52 -18.55
N VAL A 126 0.28 -16.51 -18.82
CA VAL A 126 0.86 -16.88 -20.12
C VAL A 126 0.87 -18.40 -20.29
N THR A 127 1.15 -19.13 -19.23
CA THR A 127 1.02 -20.59 -19.13
C THR A 127 0.32 -20.96 -17.81
N ASP A 128 0.13 -22.25 -17.54
CA ASP A 128 -0.43 -22.72 -16.26
C ASP A 128 0.47 -22.39 -15.06
N THR A 129 1.77 -22.19 -15.30
CA THR A 129 2.78 -21.97 -14.26
C THR A 129 3.42 -20.58 -14.33
N ILE A 130 3.26 -19.83 -15.42
CA ILE A 130 3.92 -18.54 -15.63
C ILE A 130 2.88 -17.44 -15.92
N GLY A 131 3.00 -16.32 -15.22
CA GLY A 131 2.22 -15.11 -15.51
C GLY A 131 3.06 -13.84 -15.54
N ILE A 132 2.52 -12.82 -16.18
CA ILE A 132 3.07 -11.46 -16.20
C ILE A 132 2.06 -10.49 -15.58
N VAL A 133 2.55 -9.44 -14.95
CA VAL A 133 1.73 -8.47 -14.21
C VAL A 133 2.26 -7.06 -14.44
N PRO A 134 1.90 -6.37 -15.52
CA PRO A 134 2.05 -4.92 -15.56
C PRO A 134 1.22 -4.27 -14.45
N PHE A 135 1.79 -3.26 -13.80
CA PHE A 135 1.13 -2.55 -12.71
C PHE A 135 1.46 -1.05 -12.69
N LEU A 136 0.55 -0.32 -12.05
CA LEU A 136 0.68 1.09 -11.71
C LEU A 136 0.38 1.26 -10.23
N ASP A 137 1.30 1.90 -9.51
CA ASP A 137 1.17 2.24 -8.10
C ASP A 137 1.16 3.76 -7.95
N MET A 138 0.45 4.25 -6.96
CA MET A 138 0.51 5.65 -6.53
C MET A 138 0.38 5.75 -5.02
N GLY A 139 1.01 6.74 -4.42
CA GLY A 139 0.83 6.99 -3.00
C GLY A 139 1.85 7.95 -2.42
N SER A 140 1.49 8.54 -1.28
CA SER A 140 2.35 9.37 -0.45
C SER A 140 1.83 9.34 1.00
N ALA A 141 2.71 9.58 1.97
CA ALA A 141 2.32 10.01 3.31
C ALA A 141 2.40 11.54 3.40
N PHE A 142 1.62 12.14 4.30
CA PHE A 142 1.45 13.60 4.40
C PHE A 142 1.55 14.07 5.85
N ALA A 143 2.12 15.24 6.07
CA ALA A 143 2.24 15.83 7.40
C ALA A 143 0.87 16.25 7.97
N SER A 144 -0.10 16.54 7.11
CA SER A 144 -1.48 16.88 7.48
C SER A 144 -2.29 15.64 7.86
N GLN A 145 -3.32 15.84 8.69
CA GLN A 145 -4.29 14.81 9.05
C GLN A 145 -5.18 14.40 7.86
N THR A 146 -5.29 15.24 6.83
CA THR A 146 -6.02 14.93 5.58
C THR A 146 -5.01 14.74 4.45
N PRO A 147 -5.11 13.66 3.66
CA PRO A 147 -4.25 13.45 2.50
C PRO A 147 -4.31 14.60 1.49
N ASP A 148 -3.16 15.12 1.07
CA ASP A 148 -3.06 16.05 -0.05
C ASP A 148 -2.75 15.28 -1.34
N LEU A 149 -3.77 15.01 -2.14
CA LEU A 149 -3.63 14.22 -3.36
C LEU A 149 -2.80 14.93 -4.45
N ALA A 150 -2.47 16.21 -4.29
CA ALA A 150 -1.57 16.93 -5.21
C ALA A 150 -0.11 16.48 -5.05
N GLU A 151 0.28 15.96 -3.89
CA GLU A 151 1.66 15.50 -3.61
C GLU A 151 1.86 13.99 -3.89
N LEU A 152 0.97 13.36 -4.66
CA LEU A 152 1.06 11.95 -4.97
C LEU A 152 2.28 11.61 -5.83
N GLN A 153 2.93 10.52 -5.45
CA GLN A 153 4.00 9.91 -6.21
C GLN A 153 3.50 8.67 -6.94
N TYR A 154 4.10 8.38 -8.09
CA TYR A 154 3.65 7.33 -9.00
C TYR A 154 4.80 6.39 -9.34
N GLY A 155 4.51 5.11 -9.38
CA GLY A 155 5.42 4.06 -9.83
C GLY A 155 4.73 3.17 -10.87
N TYR A 156 5.51 2.62 -11.79
CA TYR A 156 5.02 1.61 -12.70
C TYR A 156 6.00 0.46 -12.77
N GLY A 157 5.54 -0.69 -13.24
CA GLY A 157 6.43 -1.81 -13.37
C GLY A 157 5.80 -3.02 -14.01
N ILE A 158 6.57 -4.10 -14.00
CA ILE A 158 6.17 -5.40 -14.50
C ILE A 158 6.60 -6.48 -13.52
N GLY A 159 5.68 -7.38 -13.24
CA GLY A 159 5.89 -8.55 -12.41
C GLY A 159 5.94 -9.84 -13.22
N LEU A 160 6.80 -10.77 -12.81
CA LEU A 160 6.74 -12.17 -13.18
C LEU A 160 6.11 -12.96 -12.03
N ARG A 161 5.25 -13.92 -12.38
CA ARG A 161 4.59 -14.84 -11.44
C ARG A 161 4.93 -16.26 -11.81
N TYR A 162 5.40 -17.03 -10.83
CA TYR A 162 5.53 -18.48 -10.95
C TYR A 162 4.54 -19.16 -10.02
N TYR A 163 3.51 -19.79 -10.58
CA TYR A 163 2.44 -20.42 -9.82
C TYR A 163 2.90 -21.78 -9.29
N THR A 164 2.89 -21.93 -7.97
CA THR A 164 3.24 -23.16 -7.27
C THR A 164 2.04 -23.72 -6.51
N ALA A 165 2.17 -24.95 -6.00
CA ALA A 165 1.14 -25.58 -5.18
C ALA A 165 0.82 -24.82 -3.88
N ILE A 166 1.76 -24.00 -3.38
CA ILE A 166 1.61 -23.21 -2.14
C ILE A 166 1.29 -21.73 -2.40
N GLY A 167 1.06 -21.35 -3.66
CA GLY A 167 0.80 -19.98 -4.08
C GLY A 167 1.83 -19.43 -5.08
N PRO A 168 1.60 -18.23 -5.64
CA PRO A 168 2.49 -17.63 -6.62
C PRO A 168 3.77 -17.08 -5.97
N ILE A 169 4.92 -17.33 -6.59
CA ILE A 169 6.17 -16.61 -6.32
C ILE A 169 6.21 -15.38 -7.23
N ARG A 170 6.59 -14.23 -6.67
CA ARG A 170 6.60 -12.94 -7.35
C ARG A 170 8.01 -12.42 -7.54
N LEU A 171 8.28 -11.88 -8.72
CA LEU A 171 9.43 -11.04 -9.01
C LEU A 171 8.92 -9.76 -9.69
N ASP A 172 8.96 -8.63 -8.99
CA ASP A 172 8.49 -7.34 -9.52
C ASP A 172 9.66 -6.40 -9.77
N LEU A 173 9.73 -5.84 -10.98
CA LEU A 173 10.62 -4.74 -11.34
C LEU A 173 9.78 -3.48 -11.50
N ALA A 174 10.14 -2.42 -10.77
CA ALA A 174 9.38 -1.18 -10.71
C ALA A 174 10.28 0.04 -10.88
N PHE A 175 9.71 1.13 -11.41
CA PHE A 175 10.39 2.38 -11.70
C PHE A 175 9.58 3.56 -11.15
N PRO A 176 10.23 4.51 -10.45
CA PRO A 176 9.57 5.72 -9.97
C PRO A 176 9.36 6.72 -11.12
N VAL A 177 8.24 7.45 -11.10
CA VAL A 177 7.91 8.47 -12.12
C VAL A 177 8.32 9.86 -11.66
N ASN A 178 7.99 10.22 -10.41
CA ASN A 178 8.22 11.54 -9.84
C ASN A 178 8.78 11.42 -8.40
N PRO A 179 10.03 10.97 -8.24
CA PRO A 179 10.64 10.87 -6.92
C PRO A 179 10.91 12.25 -6.30
N GLN A 180 10.63 12.37 -5.00
CA GLN A 180 10.90 13.57 -4.20
C GLN A 180 12.41 13.82 -4.04
N VAL A 181 13.20 12.74 -4.02
CA VAL A 181 14.66 12.77 -3.91
C VAL A 181 15.25 12.07 -5.12
N ALA A 182 16.22 12.71 -5.77
CA ALA A 182 16.98 12.09 -6.84
C ALA A 182 17.85 10.96 -6.27
N GLY A 183 17.69 9.73 -6.77
CA GLY A 183 18.55 8.60 -6.39
C GLY A 183 17.91 7.22 -6.57
N THR A 184 16.59 7.09 -6.39
CA THR A 184 15.91 5.82 -6.67
C THR A 184 15.67 5.70 -8.17
N HIS A 185 16.30 4.72 -8.81
CA HIS A 185 16.16 4.49 -10.26
C HIS A 185 15.23 3.33 -10.59
N TYR A 186 15.19 2.31 -9.72
CA TYR A 186 14.31 1.15 -9.84
C TYR A 186 14.23 0.40 -8.50
N GLY A 187 13.21 -0.45 -8.34
CA GLY A 187 13.06 -1.38 -7.23
C GLY A 187 12.83 -2.80 -7.73
N LEU A 188 13.51 -3.77 -7.10
CA LEU A 188 13.33 -5.20 -7.36
C LEU A 188 12.77 -5.88 -6.11
N TYR A 189 11.67 -6.61 -6.25
CA TYR A 189 10.98 -7.25 -5.13
C TYR A 189 10.75 -8.73 -5.37
N VAL A 190 11.04 -9.55 -4.37
CA VAL A 190 10.73 -10.99 -4.35
C VAL A 190 9.80 -11.30 -3.19
N SER A 191 8.70 -12.00 -3.43
CA SER A 191 7.73 -12.37 -2.39
C SER A 191 6.93 -13.62 -2.74
N LEU A 192 6.23 -14.18 -1.74
CA LEU A 192 5.30 -15.30 -1.87
C LEU A 192 3.86 -14.82 -1.66
N GLY A 193 2.91 -15.30 -2.45
CA GLY A 193 1.52 -14.84 -2.47
C GLY A 193 1.29 -13.71 -3.49
N GLN A 194 0.11 -13.10 -3.53
CA GLN A 194 -0.16 -11.91 -4.36
C GLN A 194 0.22 -10.60 -3.64
N SER A 195 0.27 -9.47 -4.37
CA SER A 195 0.57 -8.12 -3.83
C SER A 195 -0.47 -7.62 -2.84
N PHE A 196 -1.69 -8.08 -3.04
CA PHE A 196 -2.85 -7.88 -2.19
C PHE A 196 -3.89 -8.91 -2.58
#